data_AF-A0A967T9J2-F1
#
_entry.id   AF-A0A967T9J2-F1
#
_cell.length_a   1.000
_cell.length_b   1.000
_cell.length_c   1.000
_cell.angle_alpha   90.00
_cell.angle_beta   90.00
_cell.angle_gamma   90.00
#
_symmetry.space_group_name_H-M   'P 1'
#
loop_
_entity.id
_entity.type
_entity.pdbx_description
1 polymer ?
#
loop_
_entity_poly.entity_id
_entity_poly.type
_entity_poly.pdbx_seq_one_letter_code
_entity_poly.pdbx_strand_id
1 'polypeptide(L)' 'MQIKSINDFQCTCEARGIEREVSLFLLQGESLEPGDYVLVHVGYAIQKVSEAEADNSWQLFDEILAADA' A
#
# COMPACT_ATOMS: atom_id res chain seq x y z
N MET A 1 -0.29 -1.04 -1.30
CA MET A 1 1.03 -1.67 -1.08
C MET A 1 0.95 -2.48 0.21
N GLN A 2 1.51 -3.69 0.26
CA GLN A 2 1.50 -4.55 1.45
C GLN A 2 2.67 -4.18 2.38
N ILE A 3 2.43 -4.00 3.67
CA ILE A 3 3.46 -3.74 4.67
C ILE A 3 4.27 -5.01 4.92
N LYS A 4 5.60 -4.92 4.80
CA LYS A 4 6.54 -6.01 5.09
C LYS A 4 7.14 -5.90 6.49
N SER A 5 7.44 -4.69 6.91
CA SER A 5 8.03 -4.39 8.22
C SER A 5 7.65 -2.98 8.66
N ILE A 6 7.59 -2.77 9.97
CA ILE A 6 7.29 -1.47 10.59
C ILE A 6 8.40 -1.14 11.57
N ASN A 7 8.94 0.07 11.47
CA ASN A 7 9.93 0.67 12.36
C ASN A 7 9.41 2.05 12.80
N ASP A 8 8.83 2.10 13.99
CA ASP A 8 8.18 3.31 14.54
C ASP A 8 7.13 3.90 13.57
N PHE A 9 7.38 5.10 13.05
CA PHE A 9 6.51 5.80 12.10
C PHE A 9 6.92 5.59 10.65
N GLN A 10 7.77 4.62 10.36
CA GLN A 10 8.14 4.23 9.01
C GLN A 10 7.82 2.76 8.78
N CYS A 11 7.49 2.42 7.55
CA CYS A 11 7.34 1.03 7.13
C CYS A 11 8.00 0.80 5.78
N THR A 12 8.44 -0.44 5.56
CA THR A 12 8.78 -0.92 4.22
C THR A 12 7.55 -1.64 3.69
N CYS A 13 7.07 -1.24 2.52
CA CYS A 13 5.94 -1.87 1.85
C CYS A 13 6.27 -2.24 0.41
N GLU A 14 5.59 -3.25 -0.11
CA GLU A 14 5.82 -3.81 -1.44
C GLU A 14 4.54 -3.74 -2.29
N ALA A 15 4.69 -3.50 -3.59
CA ALA A 15 3.66 -3.77 -4.58
C ALA A 15 4.30 -4.28 -5.88
N ARG A 16 3.85 -5.45 -6.36
CA ARG A 16 4.36 -6.11 -7.58
C ARG A 16 5.89 -6.15 -7.65
N GLY A 17 6.55 -6.52 -6.54
CA GLY A 17 8.02 -6.60 -6.46
C GLY A 17 8.74 -5.25 -6.33
N ILE A 18 8.02 -4.13 -6.26
CA ILE A 18 8.58 -2.81 -5.98
C ILE A 18 8.43 -2.51 -4.50
N GLU A 19 9.55 -2.39 -3.80
CA GLU A 19 9.61 -1.97 -2.40
C GLU A 19 9.79 -0.46 -2.26
N ARG A 20 9.13 0.13 -1.26
CA ARG A 20 9.29 1.53 -0.88
C ARG A 20 9.23 1.71 0.64
N GLU A 21 10.05 2.63 1.12
CA GLU A 21 9.89 3.19 2.47
C GLU A 21 8.76 4.22 2.47
N VAL A 22 7.88 4.11 3.46
CA VAL A 22 6.67 4.91 3.57
C VAL A 22 6.49 5.38 5.01
N SER A 23 6.14 6.64 5.18
CA SER A 23 5.81 7.22 6.48
C SER A 23 4.38 6.88 6.89
N LEU A 24 4.22 6.37 8.10
CA LEU A 24 2.94 6.09 8.76
C LEU A 24 2.41 7.28 9.56
N PHE A 25 3.06 8.44 9.48
CA PHE A 25 2.74 9.60 10.31
C PHE A 25 1.28 10.08 10.20
N LEU A 26 0.61 9.83 9.07
CA LEU A 26 -0.80 10.22 8.87
C LEU A 26 -1.80 9.19 9.43
N LEU A 27 -1.34 7.99 9.79
CA LEU A 27 -2.17 6.86 10.26
C LEU A 27 -1.90 6.49 11.72
N GLN A 28 -1.41 7.42 12.54
CA GLN A 28 -1.09 7.15 13.96
C GLN A 28 -2.28 6.68 14.81
N GLY A 29 -3.51 6.91 14.34
CA GLY A 29 -4.73 6.43 15.00
C GLY A 29 -5.19 5.03 14.55
N GLU A 30 -4.51 4.43 13.58
CA GLU A 30 -4.82 3.09 13.08
C GLU A 30 -3.80 2.05 13.57
N SER A 31 -4.30 0.83 13.86
CA SER A 31 -3.42 -0.29 14.15
C SER A 31 -2.96 -0.92 12.83
N LEU A 32 -1.67 -0.80 12.57
CA LEU A 32 -1.01 -1.34 11.38
C LEU A 32 -0.05 -2.45 11.76
N GLU A 33 -0.06 -3.53 11.00
CA GLU A 33 0.82 -4.67 11.17
C GLU A 33 1.39 -5.18 9.83
N PRO A 34 2.54 -5.88 9.83
CA PRO A 34 3.01 -6.58 8.64
C PRO A 34 1.93 -7.50 8.07
N GLY A 35 1.70 -7.41 6.76
CA GLY A 35 0.61 -8.07 6.07
C GLY A 35 -0.55 -7.13 5.69
N ASP A 36 -0.71 -6.00 6.40
CA ASP A 36 -1.72 -4.99 6.05
C ASP A 36 -1.43 -4.32 4.71
N TYR A 37 -2.48 -3.85 4.05
CA TYR A 37 -2.38 -3.08 2.83
C TYR A 37 -2.67 -1.61 3.10
N VAL A 38 -1.83 -0.74 2.53
CA VAL A 38 -1.99 0.72 2.63
C VAL A 38 -1.97 1.38 1.26
N LEU A 39 -2.75 2.45 1.14
CA LEU A 39 -2.68 3.37 0.02
C LEU A 39 -1.56 4.39 0.29
N VAL A 40 -0.68 4.57 -0.70
CA VAL A 40 0.52 5.40 -0.58
C VAL A 40 0.40 6.62 -1.48
N HIS A 41 0.64 7.81 -0.92
CA HIS A 41 0.70 9.06 -1.65
C HIS A 41 1.99 9.82 -1.29
N VAL A 42 2.87 10.00 -2.28
CA VAL A 42 4.13 10.78 -2.16
C VAL A 42 4.98 10.36 -0.94
N GLY A 43 5.08 9.06 -0.68
CA GLY A 43 5.87 8.52 0.43
C GLY A 43 5.15 8.47 1.79
N TYR A 44 3.86 8.78 1.84
CA TYR A 44 3.04 8.65 3.05
C TYR A 44 1.95 7.59 2.85
N ALA A 45 1.71 6.78 3.87
CA ALA A 45 0.52 5.97 3.95
C ALA A 45 -0.64 6.89 4.36
N ILE A 46 -1.68 6.93 3.54
CA ILE A 46 -2.84 7.84 3.75
C ILE A 46 -4.10 7.10 4.21
N GLN A 47 -4.16 5.78 3.99
CA GLN A 47 -5.32 4.97 4.33
C GLN A 47 -4.92 3.49 4.42
N LYS A 48 -5.43 2.76 5.42
CA LYS A 48 -5.43 1.29 5.43
C LYS A 48 -6.56 0.79 4.52
N VAL A 49 -6.24 -0.19 3.70
CA VAL A 49 -7.20 -0.85 2.80
C VAL A 49 -7.20 -2.35 3.06
N SER A 50 -8.32 -3.00 2.75
CA SER A 50 -8.38 -4.46 2.78
C SER A 50 -7.57 -5.05 1.61
N GLU A 51 -7.16 -6.31 1.76
CA GLU A 51 -6.52 -7.09 0.68
C GLU A 51 -7.42 -7.13 -0.57
N ALA A 52 -8.73 -7.35 -0.40
CA ALA A 52 -9.68 -7.38 -1.49
C ALA A 52 -9.77 -6.04 -2.26
N GLU A 53 -9.73 -4.89 -1.56
CA GLU A 53 -9.69 -3.57 -2.21
C GLU A 53 -8.38 -3.34 -2.95
N ALA A 54 -7.26 -3.79 -2.38
CA ALA A 54 -5.96 -3.73 -3.04
C ALA A 54 -5.95 -4.55 -4.33
N ASP A 55 -6.47 -5.78 -4.30
CA ASP A 55 -6.57 -6.66 -5.46
C ASP A 55 -7.51 -6.13 -6.53
N ASN A 56 -8.69 -5.63 -6.14
CA ASN A 56 -9.62 -4.99 -7.07
C ASN A 56 -8.97 -3.79 -7.78
N SER A 57 -8.22 -2.97 -7.04
CA SER A 57 -7.49 -1.83 -7.63
C SER A 57 -6.50 -2.31 -8.70
N TRP A 58 -5.77 -3.40 -8.43
CA TRP A 58 -4.83 -3.96 -9.40
C TRP A 58 -5.51 -4.53 -10.64
N GLN A 59 -6.62 -5.24 -10.47
CA GLN A 59 -7.39 -5.76 -11.61
C GLN A 59 -7.85 -4.62 -12.52
N LEU A 60 -8.37 -3.54 -11.94
CA LEU A 60 -8.77 -2.35 -12.71
C LEU A 60 -7.57 -1.71 -13.44
N PHE A 61 -6.41 -1.61 -12.79
CA PHE A 61 -5.21 -1.10 -13.47
C PHE A 61 -4.77 -2.01 -14.63
N ASP A 62 -4.83 -3.33 -14.47
CA ASP A 62 -4.51 -4.28 -15.53
C ASP A 62 -5.48 -4.15 -16.71
N GLU A 63 -6.79 -3.99 -16.44
CA GLU A 63 -7.80 -3.76 -17.48
C GLU A 63 -7.56 -2.46 -18.25
N ILE A 64 -7.23 -1.37 -17.56
CA ILE A 64 -6.92 -0.08 -18.19
C ILE A 64 -5.66 -0.20 -19.08
N LEU A 65 -4.60 -0.83 -18.57
CA LEU A 65 -3.36 -1.02 -19.32
C LEU A 65 -3.54 -1.94 -20.53
N ALA A 66 -4.41 -2.96 -20.42
CA ALA A 66 -4.73 -3.85 -21.52
C ALA A 66 -5.62 -3.19 -22.59
N ALA A 67 -6.47 -2.23 -22.21
CA ALA A 67 -7.31 -1.49 -23.16
C ALA A 67 -6.51 -0.48 -24.00
N ASP A 68 -5.37 0.01 -23.49
CA ASP A 68 -4.47 0.94 -24.17
C ASP A 68 -3.40 0.25 -25.04
N ALA A 69 -3.39 -1.08 -25.13
CA ALA A 69 -2.44 -1.89 -25.90
C ALA A 69 -3.00 -2.34 -27.26
#